data_AF-A0A6C0BS42-F1
#
_entry.id   AF-A0A6C0BS42-F1
#
_cell.length_a   1.000
_cell.length_b   1.000
_cell.length_c   1.000
_cell.angle_alpha   90.00
_cell.angle_beta   90.00
_cell.angle_gamma   90.00
#
_symmetry.space_group_name_H-M   'P 1'
#
loop_
_entity.id
_entity.type
_entity.pdbx_description
1 polymer ?
#
loop_
_entity_poly.entity_id
_entity_poly.type
_entity_poly.pdbx_seq_one_letter_code
_entity_poly.pdbx_strand_id
1 'polypeptide(L)'
;MSQNLSIYDIHNEINRRKETKTHCYRKVLEVCENKIRTASEKEIFKIYIDVPEYIIGLPIYDISECIKYVSTHLTRNGFLVEYFFPKILYVSWDLDEINKKEISIQQLTTGKYKTLPSNHESIKETDKMLLSSRASHFIENHDLKKNKTIDSSNKLQYRPNGKFILNLD
;
A
#
# COMPACT_ATOMS: atom_id res chain seq x y z
N MET A 1 8.54 -39.75 23.30
CA MET A 1 9.35 -39.60 22.08
C MET A 1 9.64 -38.11 21.92
N SER A 2 10.90 -37.69 22.04
CA SER A 2 11.28 -36.29 21.83
C SER A 2 11.26 -36.01 20.32
N GLN A 3 10.31 -35.21 19.86
CA GLN A 3 10.29 -34.72 18.49
C GLN A 3 11.35 -33.63 18.37
N ASN A 4 12.42 -33.89 17.61
CA ASN A 4 13.43 -32.88 17.32
C ASN A 4 12.80 -31.82 16.41
N LEU A 5 12.69 -30.59 16.92
CA LEU A 5 12.12 -29.45 16.18
C LEU A 5 13.08 -29.07 15.03
N SER A 6 12.66 -29.27 13.79
CA SER A 6 13.41 -28.83 12.62
C SER A 6 13.09 -27.39 12.26
N ILE A 7 14.08 -26.69 11.69
CA ILE A 7 13.88 -25.36 11.09
C ILE A 7 12.76 -25.36 10.03
N TYR A 8 12.60 -26.48 9.30
CA TYR A 8 11.53 -26.63 8.31
C TYR A 8 10.15 -26.60 8.94
N ASP A 9 9.97 -27.28 10.09
CA ASP A 9 8.69 -27.33 10.79
C ASP A 9 8.25 -25.94 11.28
N ILE A 10 9.22 -25.14 11.74
CA ILE A 10 8.98 -23.76 12.18
C ILE A 10 8.49 -22.91 11.00
N HIS A 11 9.18 -22.97 9.85
CA HIS A 11 8.78 -22.22 8.65
C HIS A 11 7.42 -22.66 8.11
N ASN A 12 7.14 -23.97 8.13
CA ASN A 12 5.86 -24.51 7.69
C ASN A 12 4.72 -23.99 8.57
N GLU A 13 4.91 -23.97 9.89
CA GLU A 13 3.92 -23.46 10.83
C GLU A 13 3.67 -21.95 10.67
N ILE A 14 4.71 -21.15 10.40
CA ILE A 14 4.57 -19.73 10.08
C ILE A 14 3.75 -19.52 8.81
N ASN A 15 4.03 -20.29 7.75
CA ASN A 15 3.30 -20.19 6.49
C ASN A 15 1.85 -20.61 6.66
N ARG A 16 1.59 -21.71 7.38
CA ARG A 16 0.24 -22.18 7.72
C ARG A 16 -0.59 -21.09 8.41
N ARG A 17 0.00 -20.35 9.35
CA ARG A 17 -0.66 -19.22 10.02
C ARG A 17 -0.98 -18.08 9.06
N LYS A 18 -0.05 -17.73 8.16
CA LYS A 18 -0.25 -16.68 7.14
C LYS A 18 -1.35 -17.06 6.14
N GLU A 19 -1.37 -18.31 5.70
CA GLU A 19 -2.40 -18.83 4.80
C GLU A 19 -3.77 -18.82 5.47
N THR A 20 -3.84 -19.24 6.74
CA THR A 20 -5.07 -19.21 7.53
C THR A 20 -5.61 -17.78 7.68
N LYS A 21 -4.74 -16.82 7.96
CA LYS A 21 -5.09 -15.39 8.05
C LYS A 21 -5.64 -14.87 6.72
N THR A 22 -4.93 -15.14 5.62
CA THR A 22 -5.35 -14.77 4.26
C THR A 22 -6.70 -15.41 3.90
N HIS A 23 -6.91 -16.66 4.29
CA HIS A 23 -8.16 -17.37 4.08
C HIS A 23 -9.33 -16.67 4.78
N CYS A 24 -9.13 -16.22 6.03
CA CYS A 24 -10.14 -15.48 6.77
C CYS A 24 -10.51 -14.18 6.06
N TYR A 25 -9.51 -13.41 5.64
CA TYR A 25 -9.74 -12.14 4.95
C TYR A 25 -10.47 -12.30 3.63
N ARG A 26 -10.15 -13.35 2.87
CA ARG A 26 -10.86 -13.69 1.64
C ARG A 26 -12.33 -14.02 1.91
N LYS A 27 -12.65 -14.69 3.02
CA LYS A 27 -14.03 -14.99 3.41
C LYS A 27 -14.82 -13.76 3.80
N VAL A 28 -14.19 -12.82 4.52
CA VAL A 28 -14.82 -11.52 4.81
C VAL A 28 -15.05 -10.72 3.52
N LEU A 29 -14.09 -10.72 2.61
CA LEU A 29 -14.23 -10.07 1.31
C LEU A 29 -15.41 -10.64 0.51
N GLU A 30 -15.57 -11.96 0.46
CA GLU A 30 -16.69 -12.64 -0.19
C GLU A 30 -18.06 -12.18 0.37
N VAL A 31 -18.16 -11.99 1.69
CA VAL A 31 -19.37 -11.44 2.33
C VAL A 31 -19.65 -10.01 1.88
N CYS A 32 -18.63 -9.17 1.79
CA CYS A 32 -18.76 -7.79 1.31
C CYS A 32 -19.17 -7.73 -0.17
N GLU A 33 -18.52 -8.52 -1.03
CA GLU A 33 -18.84 -8.60 -2.46
C GLU A 33 -20.27 -9.11 -2.71
N ASN A 34 -20.74 -10.07 -1.90
CA ASN A 34 -22.13 -10.53 -1.97
C ASN A 34 -23.12 -9.42 -1.58
N LYS A 35 -22.83 -8.62 -0.55
CA LYS A 35 -23.66 -7.45 -0.19
C LYS A 35 -23.72 -6.43 -1.32
N ILE A 36 -22.58 -6.16 -1.97
CA ILE A 36 -22.50 -5.28 -3.15
C ILE A 36 -23.36 -5.82 -4.28
N ARG A 37 -23.25 -7.12 -4.61
CA ARG A 37 -24.05 -7.76 -5.65
C ARG A 37 -25.55 -7.64 -5.38
N THR A 38 -25.99 -7.99 -4.17
CA THR A 38 -27.40 -7.88 -3.78
C THR A 38 -27.91 -6.44 -3.80
N ALA A 39 -27.07 -5.45 -3.52
CA ALA A 39 -27.43 -4.04 -3.63
C ALA A 39 -27.53 -3.60 -5.10
N SER A 40 -26.59 -4.05 -5.94
CA SER A 40 -26.60 -3.77 -7.38
C SER A 40 -27.83 -4.37 -8.07
N GLU A 41 -28.30 -5.54 -7.66
CA GLU A 41 -29.56 -6.15 -8.14
C GLU A 41 -30.78 -5.29 -7.81
N LYS A 42 -30.69 -4.42 -6.80
CA LYS A 42 -31.75 -3.49 -6.37
C LYS A 42 -31.57 -2.08 -6.93
N GLU A 43 -30.70 -1.90 -7.92
CA GLU A 43 -30.37 -0.60 -8.52
C GLU A 43 -29.83 0.44 -7.51
N ILE A 44 -29.23 -0.04 -6.42
CA ILE A 44 -28.54 0.82 -5.46
C ILE A 44 -27.07 0.91 -5.88
N PHE A 45 -26.51 2.11 -5.96
CA PHE A 45 -25.12 2.34 -6.42
C PHE A 45 -24.11 2.56 -5.29
N LYS A 46 -24.60 2.67 -4.05
CA LYS A 46 -23.78 2.95 -2.86
C LYS A 46 -24.35 2.29 -1.62
N ILE A 47 -23.48 1.74 -0.78
CA ILE A 47 -23.88 1.07 0.46
C ILE A 47 -22.87 1.27 1.58
N TYR A 48 -23.38 1.19 2.82
CA TYR A 48 -22.56 1.03 4.01
C TYR A 48 -22.52 -0.44 4.39
N ILE A 49 -21.32 -1.00 4.48
CA ILE A 49 -21.07 -2.39 4.84
C ILE A 49 -20.46 -2.41 6.23
N ASP A 50 -21.14 -3.09 7.15
CA ASP A 50 -20.55 -3.45 8.44
C ASP A 50 -19.64 -4.67 8.26
N VAL A 51 -18.35 -4.52 8.55
CA VAL A 51 -17.35 -5.58 8.35
C VAL A 51 -17.40 -6.54 9.55
N PRO A 52 -17.65 -7.85 9.33
CA PRO A 52 -17.70 -8.82 10.42
C PRO A 52 -16.41 -8.87 11.24
N GLU A 53 -16.53 -8.76 12.57
CA GLU A 53 -15.41 -8.94 13.51
C GLU A 53 -14.96 -10.40 13.59
N TYR A 54 -15.90 -11.33 13.41
CA TYR A 54 -15.63 -12.76 13.34
C TYR A 54 -16.65 -13.45 12.43
N ILE A 55 -16.29 -14.63 11.95
CA ILE A 55 -17.16 -15.52 11.17
C ILE A 55 -17.11 -16.90 11.84
N ILE A 56 -18.28 -17.50 12.05
CA ILE A 56 -18.39 -18.82 12.67
C ILE A 56 -17.64 -19.85 11.82
N GLY A 57 -16.79 -20.65 12.47
CA GLY A 57 -15.95 -21.66 11.80
C GLY A 57 -14.62 -21.12 11.28
N LEU A 58 -14.33 -19.82 11.44
CA LEU A 58 -13.02 -19.24 11.18
C LEU A 58 -12.32 -18.84 12.48
N PRO A 59 -10.98 -18.87 12.51
CA PRO A 59 -10.22 -18.36 13.65
C PRO A 59 -10.39 -16.85 13.79
N ILE A 60 -10.20 -16.35 15.01
CA ILE A 60 -10.22 -14.92 15.32
C ILE A 60 -9.09 -14.22 14.56
N TYR A 61 -9.41 -13.08 13.95
CA TYR A 61 -8.48 -12.28 13.17
C TYR A 61 -8.50 -10.81 13.61
N ASP A 62 -7.46 -10.07 13.26
CA ASP A 62 -7.43 -8.62 13.47
C ASP A 62 -8.35 -7.91 12.45
N ILE A 63 -9.40 -7.26 12.96
CA ILE A 63 -10.38 -6.53 12.18
C ILE A 63 -9.75 -5.34 11.44
N SER A 64 -8.77 -4.66 12.03
CA SER A 64 -8.12 -3.49 11.44
C SER A 64 -7.33 -3.88 10.20
N GLU A 65 -6.61 -5.00 10.27
CA GLU A 65 -5.91 -5.56 9.12
C GLU A 65 -6.87 -6.11 8.06
N CYS A 66 -7.97 -6.73 8.50
CA CYS A 66 -9.02 -7.22 7.60
C CYS A 66 -9.67 -6.07 6.80
N ILE A 67 -10.05 -4.98 7.46
CA ILE A 67 -10.62 -3.79 6.82
C ILE A 67 -9.65 -3.21 5.80
N LYS A 68 -8.35 -3.11 6.13
CA LYS A 68 -7.32 -2.64 5.20
C LYS A 68 -7.22 -3.56 3.97
N TYR A 69 -7.23 -4.87 4.18
CA TYR A 69 -7.20 -5.85 3.09
C TYR A 69 -8.41 -5.71 2.16
N VAL A 70 -9.63 -5.69 2.72
CA VAL A 70 -10.87 -5.56 1.97
C VAL A 70 -10.93 -4.22 1.23
N SER A 71 -10.61 -3.12 1.90
CA SER A 71 -10.58 -1.79 1.30
C SER A 71 -9.60 -1.71 0.12
N THR A 72 -8.39 -2.25 0.28
CA THR A 72 -7.39 -2.30 -0.81
C THR A 72 -7.89 -3.14 -1.98
N HIS A 73 -8.53 -4.28 -1.71
CA HIS A 73 -9.03 -5.16 -2.76
C HIS A 73 -10.18 -4.53 -3.55
N LEU A 74 -11.15 -3.93 -2.86
CA LEU A 74 -12.27 -3.23 -3.47
C LEU A 74 -11.79 -2.00 -4.27
N THR A 75 -10.86 -1.22 -3.73
CA THR A 75 -10.27 -0.08 -4.45
C THR A 75 -9.56 -0.53 -5.72
N ARG A 76 -8.82 -1.65 -5.66
CA ARG A 76 -8.15 -2.23 -6.85
C ARG A 76 -9.14 -2.68 -7.93
N ASN A 77 -10.35 -3.07 -7.53
CA ASN A 77 -11.43 -3.43 -8.44
C ASN A 77 -12.19 -2.21 -9.01
N GLY A 78 -11.79 -0.98 -8.65
CA GLY A 78 -12.39 0.25 -9.17
C GLY A 78 -13.55 0.81 -8.34
N PHE A 79 -13.83 0.25 -7.16
CA PHE A 79 -14.82 0.80 -6.25
C PHE A 79 -14.28 2.02 -5.52
N LEU A 80 -15.14 3.01 -5.30
CA LEU A 80 -14.89 4.08 -4.34
C LEU A 80 -15.12 3.55 -2.93
N VAL A 81 -14.05 3.49 -2.12
CA VAL A 81 -14.12 2.97 -0.75
C VAL A 81 -13.69 4.02 0.25
N GLU A 82 -14.47 4.19 1.32
CA GLU A 82 -14.14 5.04 2.46
C GLU A 82 -14.38 4.31 3.78
N TYR A 83 -13.46 4.47 4.73
CA TYR A 83 -13.54 3.82 6.03
C TYR A 83 -14.13 4.74 7.09
N PHE A 84 -15.10 4.22 7.84
CA PHE A 84 -15.75 4.88 8.97
C PHE A 84 -15.54 4.03 10.24
N PHE A 85 -14.94 4.65 11.25
CA PHE A 85 -14.71 4.00 12.54
C PHE A 85 -16.05 3.60 13.20
N PRO A 86 -16.16 2.41 13.83
CA PRO A 86 -15.08 1.45 14.09
C PRO A 86 -14.88 0.34 13.05
N LYS A 87 -15.90 -0.01 12.25
CA LYS A 87 -15.85 -1.19 11.36
C LYS A 87 -16.71 -1.05 10.10
N ILE A 88 -17.03 0.18 9.72
CA ILE A 88 -17.94 0.44 8.59
C ILE A 88 -17.11 0.82 7.37
N LEU A 89 -17.42 0.19 6.23
CA LEU A 89 -16.91 0.57 4.93
C LEU A 89 -18.05 1.16 4.10
N TYR A 90 -17.89 2.40 3.67
CA TYR A 90 -18.67 2.97 2.59
C TYR A 90 -18.10 2.47 1.27
N VAL A 91 -18.97 1.96 0.40
CA VAL A 91 -18.60 1.49 -0.93
C VAL A 91 -19.58 2.07 -1.93
N SER A 92 -19.05 2.72 -2.96
CA SER A 92 -19.81 3.28 -4.08
C SER A 92 -19.19 2.83 -5.40
N TRP A 93 -20.05 2.54 -6.38
CA TRP A 93 -19.68 2.29 -7.78
C TRP A 93 -20.42 3.25 -8.72
N ASP A 94 -20.86 4.39 -8.18
CA ASP A 94 -21.40 5.48 -8.97
C ASP A 94 -20.26 6.23 -9.69
N LEU A 95 -20.32 6.25 -11.03
CA LEU A 95 -19.31 6.88 -11.88
C LEU A 95 -19.21 8.39 -11.63
N ASP A 96 -20.34 9.05 -11.36
CA ASP A 96 -20.36 10.49 -11.12
C ASP A 96 -19.63 10.85 -9.82
N GLU A 97 -19.74 9.99 -8.80
CA GLU A 97 -19.06 10.16 -7.53
C GLU A 97 -17.54 9.88 -7.65
N ILE A 98 -17.19 8.82 -8.37
CA ILE A 98 -15.78 8.46 -8.64
C ILE A 98 -15.07 9.61 -9.37
N ASN A 99 -15.67 10.12 -10.46
CA ASN A 99 -15.09 11.20 -11.25
C ASN A 99 -14.90 12.49 -10.43
N LYS A 100 -15.86 12.85 -9.57
CA LYS A 100 -15.75 14.03 -8.69
C LYS A 100 -14.58 13.91 -7.71
N LYS A 101 -14.31 12.71 -7.20
CA LYS A 101 -13.20 12.49 -6.26
C LYS A 101 -11.84 12.58 -6.94
N GLU A 102 -11.71 12.10 -8.18
CA GLU A 102 -10.46 12.25 -8.93
C GLU A 102 -10.14 13.72 -9.19
N ILE A 103 -11.15 14.53 -9.54
CA ILE A 103 -11.00 15.96 -9.80
C ILE A 103 -10.54 16.71 -8.52
N SER A 104 -11.09 16.37 -7.34
CA SER A 104 -10.71 17.03 -6.09
C SER A 104 -9.27 16.69 -5.65
N ILE A 105 -8.82 15.44 -5.86
CA ILE A 105 -7.44 15.03 -5.58
C ILE A 105 -6.47 15.78 -6.51
N GLN A 106 -6.79 15.89 -7.80
CA GLN A 106 -5.96 16.64 -8.76
C GLN A 106 -5.81 18.11 -8.36
N GLN A 107 -6.88 18.76 -7.90
CA GLN A 107 -6.86 20.14 -7.42
C GLN A 107 -5.98 20.33 -6.16
N LEU A 108 -5.99 19.36 -5.23
CA LEU A 108 -5.11 19.36 -4.06
C LEU A 108 -3.63 19.18 -4.44
N THR A 109 -3.34 18.37 -5.46
CA THR A 109 -1.95 18.12 -5.91
C THR A 109 -1.38 19.24 -6.76
N THR A 110 -2.21 19.98 -7.51
CA THR A 110 -1.78 21.09 -8.38
C THR A 110 -1.74 22.44 -7.65
N GLY A 111 -2.29 22.53 -6.43
CA GLY A 111 -2.48 23.78 -5.69
C GLY A 111 -1.40 24.17 -4.65
N LYS A 112 -0.10 23.96 -4.89
CA LYS A 112 0.97 24.34 -3.94
C LYS A 112 2.00 25.38 -4.39
N TYR A 113 1.75 26.11 -5.48
CA TYR A 113 2.42 27.40 -5.72
C TYR A 113 1.46 28.30 -6.49
N LYS A 114 0.72 29.14 -5.78
CA LYS A 114 0.24 30.39 -6.39
C LYS A 114 1.45 31.30 -6.48
N THR A 115 2.10 31.36 -7.64
CA THR A 115 3.01 32.47 -7.90
C THR A 115 2.18 33.75 -7.89
N LEU A 116 2.60 34.72 -7.06
CA LEU A 116 2.10 36.09 -7.07
C LEU A 116 2.17 36.60 -8.53
N PRO A 117 1.17 37.33 -9.06
CA PRO A 117 1.30 37.90 -10.39
C PRO A 117 2.49 38.87 -10.39
N SER A 118 3.62 38.42 -10.92
CA SER A 118 4.83 39.21 -11.06
C SER A 118 4.63 40.18 -12.22
N ASN A 119 3.91 41.27 -11.95
CA ASN A 119 4.18 42.53 -12.63
C ASN A 119 5.42 43.12 -11.96
N HIS A 120 6.61 42.73 -12.42
CA HIS A 120 7.83 43.43 -12.07
C HIS A 120 8.88 43.29 -13.18
N GLU A 121 9.54 44.40 -13.46
CA GLU A 121 10.53 44.61 -14.52
C GLU A 121 11.62 43.54 -14.56
N SER A 122 12.10 43.26 -15.78
CA SER A 122 13.20 42.37 -16.09
C SER A 122 14.39 42.52 -15.13
N ILE A 123 14.68 41.44 -14.40
CA ILE A 123 15.82 41.32 -13.49
C ILE A 123 17.12 41.56 -14.27
N LYS A 124 17.94 42.51 -13.80
CA LYS A 124 19.24 42.85 -14.40
C LYS A 124 20.22 41.69 -14.16
N GLU A 125 21.05 41.43 -15.17
CA GLU A 125 21.94 40.24 -15.29
C GLU A 125 22.88 40.04 -14.08
N THR A 126 23.15 41.09 -13.32
CA THR A 126 24.01 41.07 -12.12
C THR A 126 23.42 40.26 -10.96
N ASP A 127 22.09 40.21 -10.83
CA ASP A 127 21.44 39.51 -9.71
C ASP A 127 21.45 37.99 -9.89
N LYS A 128 21.63 37.51 -11.14
CA LYS A 128 21.77 36.08 -11.45
C LYS A 128 23.11 35.51 -10.98
N MET A 129 24.17 36.32 -10.99
CA MET A 129 25.51 35.91 -10.55
C MET A 129 25.62 35.74 -9.02
N LEU A 130 24.84 36.49 -8.24
CA LEU A 130 24.84 36.38 -6.78
C LEU A 130 24.13 35.09 -6.29
N LEU A 131 23.12 34.63 -7.04
CA LEU A 131 22.34 33.45 -6.68
C LEU A 131 23.08 32.14 -7.00
N SER A 132 23.79 32.08 -8.13
CA SER A 132 24.60 30.91 -8.50
C SER A 132 25.80 30.69 -7.57
N SER A 133 26.37 31.77 -7.04
CA SER A 133 27.54 31.70 -6.16
C SER A 133 27.25 31.04 -4.79
N ARG A 134 25.99 31.01 -4.35
CA ARG A 134 25.59 30.41 -3.05
C ARG A 134 25.18 28.93 -3.15
N ALA A 135 24.98 28.41 -4.37
CA ALA A 135 24.53 27.03 -4.59
C ALA A 135 25.67 26.00 -4.59
N SER A 136 26.94 26.43 -4.64
CA SER A 136 28.08 25.54 -4.86
C SER A 136 28.65 24.87 -3.60
N HIS A 137 28.07 25.05 -2.41
CA HIS A 137 28.63 24.48 -1.17
C HIS A 137 27.89 23.25 -0.62
N PHE A 138 26.84 22.75 -1.26
CA PHE A 138 26.21 21.50 -0.82
C PHE A 138 25.85 20.60 -2.00
N ILE A 139 26.21 19.32 -1.83
CA ILE A 139 25.89 18.11 -2.63
C ILE A 139 27.03 17.59 -3.51
N GLU A 140 27.78 16.67 -2.90
CA GLU A 140 28.53 15.62 -3.57
C GLU A 140 27.57 14.51 -4.01
N ASN A 141 27.52 14.32 -5.33
CA ASN A 141 27.13 13.17 -6.17
C ASN A 141 26.36 11.97 -5.56
N HIS A 142 25.25 11.60 -6.20
CA HIS A 142 25.04 10.20 -6.56
C HIS A 142 24.26 10.06 -7.88
N ASP A 143 24.93 9.48 -8.88
CA ASP A 143 24.46 9.25 -10.25
C ASP A 143 23.32 8.24 -10.38
N LEU A 144 22.37 8.56 -11.28
CA LEU A 144 21.46 7.59 -11.90
C LEU A 144 22.23 6.77 -12.94
N LYS A 145 22.16 5.43 -12.85
CA LYS A 145 22.69 4.53 -13.89
C LYS A 145 21.61 3.70 -14.57
N LYS A 146 21.55 3.92 -15.88
CA LYS A 146 20.94 3.19 -17.01
C LYS A 146 20.78 1.66 -16.86
N ASN A 147 19.69 1.21 -17.46
CA ASN A 147 19.32 -0.17 -17.82
C ASN A 147 20.44 -0.94 -18.55
N LYS A 148 20.58 -2.24 -18.25
CA LYS A 148 21.25 -3.24 -19.09
C LYS A 148 20.57 -4.60 -18.93
N THR A 149 20.02 -5.12 -20.03
CA THR A 149 19.63 -6.53 -20.22
C THR A 149 20.86 -7.44 -20.12
N ILE A 150 20.71 -8.71 -19.69
CA ILE A 150 21.36 -9.96 -20.17
C ILE A 150 21.01 -11.14 -19.23
N ASP A 151 20.37 -12.16 -19.81
CA ASP A 151 20.42 -13.64 -19.65
C ASP A 151 20.81 -14.38 -18.34
N SER A 152 19.92 -15.32 -18.02
CA SER A 152 20.07 -16.73 -17.60
C SER A 152 21.16 -17.19 -16.61
N SER A 153 20.66 -17.92 -15.59
CA SER A 153 21.32 -18.93 -14.76
C SER A 153 22.52 -18.47 -13.92
N ASN A 154 22.28 -18.14 -12.65
CA ASN A 154 23.24 -18.43 -11.58
C ASN A 154 22.58 -18.58 -10.20
N LYS A 155 22.91 -19.70 -9.57
CA LYS A 155 22.55 -20.20 -8.23
C LYS A 155 22.82 -19.14 -7.15
N LEU A 156 21.80 -18.77 -6.37
CA LEU A 156 21.93 -17.93 -5.17
C LEU A 156 22.79 -18.65 -4.12
N GLN A 157 24.03 -18.18 -3.89
CA GLN A 157 24.93 -18.68 -2.84
C GLN A 157 24.68 -17.91 -1.53
N TYR A 158 24.46 -18.64 -0.44
CA TYR A 158 24.34 -18.09 0.92
C TYR A 158 25.69 -17.51 1.39
N ARG A 159 25.69 -16.26 1.86
CA ARG A 159 26.86 -15.56 2.40
C ARG A 159 26.66 -15.27 3.90
N PRO A 160 27.26 -16.04 4.81
CA PRO A 160 27.16 -15.77 6.24
C PRO A 160 28.20 -14.73 6.65
N ASN A 161 27.83 -13.45 6.61
CA ASN A 161 28.55 -12.43 7.38
C ASN A 161 27.87 -12.28 8.74
N GLY A 162 28.20 -13.21 9.64
CA GLY A 162 27.78 -13.23 11.04
C GLY A 162 28.75 -14.10 11.82
N LYS A 163 29.70 -13.46 12.50
CA LYS A 163 30.77 -14.08 13.29
C LYS A 163 30.16 -14.72 14.54
N PHE A 164 30.02 -16.05 14.57
CA PHE A 164 29.77 -16.79 15.81
C PHE A 164 31.08 -17.44 16.26
N ILE A 165 31.63 -16.96 17.36
CA ILE A 165 32.78 -17.57 18.04
C ILE A 165 32.18 -18.49 19.10
N LEU A 166 32.21 -19.80 18.88
CA LEU A 166 32.03 -20.77 19.96
C LEU A 166 33.44 -21.16 20.42
N ASN A 167 33.85 -20.64 21.56
CA ASN A 167 34.95 -21.25 22.30
C ASN A 167 34.39 -22.54 22.92
N LEU A 168 34.92 -23.68 22.52
CA LEU A 168 34.86 -24.90 23.32
C LEU A 168 36.20 -25.04 24.03
N ASP A 169 36.16 -25.11 25.36
CA ASP A 169 37.21 -25.73 26.18
C ASP A 169 37.16 -27.26 26.05
#